data_AF-A0A1H7KRV4-F1
#
_entry.id   AF-A0A1H7KRV4-F1
#
_cell.length_a   1.000
_cell.length_b   1.000
_cell.length_c   1.000
_cell.angle_alpha   90.00
_cell.angle_beta   90.00
_cell.angle_gamma   90.00
#
_symmetry.space_group_name_H-M   'P 1'
#
loop_
_entity.id
_entity.type
_entity.pdbx_description
1 polymer ?
#
loop_
_entity_poly.entity_id
_entity_poly.type
_entity_poly.pdbx_seq_one_letter_code
_entity_poly.pdbx_strand_id
1 'polypeptide(L)' 'MAKGYRNNEPDPRIVYKDIIDMPHHQSLTHPHMSLYDRAAQFAPFAALTGYEDMINEEAQKSHE' A
#
# COMPACT_ATOMS: atom_id res chain seq x y z
N MET A 1 7.94 18.23 4.50
CA MET A 1 7.02 18.86 3.54
C MET A 1 7.66 18.81 2.16
N ALA A 2 6.98 18.22 1.17
CA ALA A 2 7.59 17.79 -0.11
C ALA A 2 8.24 18.95 -0.87
N LYS A 3 9.57 18.91 -0.99
CA LYS A 3 10.35 19.65 -1.98
C LYS A 3 10.33 18.82 -3.27
N GLY A 4 10.08 19.43 -4.43
CA GLY A 4 10.07 18.73 -5.72
C GLY A 4 11.35 17.91 -5.93
N TYR A 5 11.26 16.79 -6.64
CA TYR A 5 12.38 15.88 -6.87
C TYR A 5 13.50 16.51 -7.72
N ARG A 6 13.24 17.68 -8.32
CA ARG A 6 14.22 18.47 -9.08
C ARG A 6 14.46 19.83 -8.44
N ASN A 7 15.73 20.25 -8.47
CA ASN A 7 16.22 21.43 -7.76
C ASN A 7 15.58 22.77 -8.18
N ASN A 8 14.85 22.83 -9.30
CA ASN A 8 14.21 24.04 -9.85
C ASN A 8 12.68 23.93 -10.00
N GLU A 9 12.06 22.89 -9.45
CA GLU A 9 10.59 22.78 -9.53
C GLU A 9 9.93 23.71 -8.50
N PRO A 10 8.89 24.47 -8.91
CA PRO A 10 8.11 25.29 -7.99
C PRO A 10 7.41 24.42 -6.93
N ASP A 11 7.22 24.97 -5.72
CA ASP A 11 6.55 24.24 -4.63
C ASP A 11 5.16 23.77 -5.09
N PRO A 12 4.87 22.45 -5.09
CA PRO A 12 3.57 21.92 -5.49
C PRO A 12 2.40 22.52 -4.72
N ARG A 13 2.60 22.95 -3.47
CA ARG A 13 1.54 23.62 -2.68
C ARG A 13 1.15 24.98 -3.24
N ILE A 14 2.08 25.66 -3.92
CA ILE A 14 1.81 26.94 -4.58
C ILE A 14 1.18 26.68 -5.94
N VAL A 15 1.73 25.73 -6.71
CA VAL A 15 1.26 25.40 -8.07
C VAL A 15 -0.19 24.92 -8.07
N TYR A 16 -0.56 24.08 -7.10
CA TYR A 16 -1.89 23.45 -7.02
C TYR A 16 -2.78 24.05 -5.93
N LYS A 17 -2.49 25.28 -5.47
CA LYS A 17 -3.20 25.93 -4.35
C LYS A 17 -4.72 26.00 -4.57
N ASP A 18 -5.13 26.12 -5.82
CA ASP A 18 -6.51 26.19 -6.26
C ASP A 18 -7.27 24.86 -6.15
N ILE A 19 -6.56 23.72 -6.13
CA ILE A 19 -7.18 22.38 -6.10
C ILE A 19 -6.77 21.51 -4.91
N ILE A 20 -5.70 21.84 -4.19
CA ILE A 20 -5.11 20.96 -3.16
C ILE A 20 -6.04 20.69 -1.96
N ASP A 21 -6.90 21.65 -1.63
CA ASP A 21 -7.86 21.57 -0.53
C ASP A 21 -9.28 21.18 -1.01
N MET A 22 -9.45 20.87 -2.30
CA MET A 22 -10.76 20.45 -2.81
C MET A 22 -11.19 19.11 -2.21
N PRO A 23 -12.50 18.92 -1.93
CA PRO A 23 -13.00 17.65 -1.43
C PRO A 23 -12.69 16.54 -2.44
N HIS A 24 -12.18 15.41 -1.93
CA HIS A 24 -11.98 14.25 -2.76
C HIS A 24 -13.33 13.69 -3.21
N HIS A 25 -13.47 13.44 -4.52
CA HIS A 25 -14.66 12.79 -5.05
C HIS A 25 -14.85 11.40 -4.43
N GLN A 26 -16.06 11.12 -3.95
CA GLN A 26 -16.47 9.78 -3.55
C GLN A 26 -17.65 9.35 -4.42
N SER A 27 -17.61 8.11 -4.89
CA SER A 27 -18.71 7.55 -5.68
C SER A 27 -19.94 7.36 -4.80
N LEU A 28 -21.10 7.83 -5.28
CA LEU A 28 -22.38 7.62 -4.60
C LEU A 28 -22.95 6.21 -4.81
N THR A 29 -22.49 5.51 -5.85
CA THR A 29 -23.07 4.25 -6.31
C THR A 29 -22.14 3.07 -6.15
N HIS A 30 -20.82 3.29 -6.17
CA HIS A 30 -19.82 2.23 -6.05
C HIS A 30 -19.08 2.35 -4.72
N PRO A 31 -19.38 1.47 -3.74
CA PRO A 31 -18.69 1.51 -2.46
C PRO A 31 -17.19 1.21 -2.65
N HIS A 32 -16.36 1.84 -1.83
CA HIS A 32 -14.94 1.51 -1.79
C HIS A 32 -14.72 0.08 -1.29
N MET A 33 -13.73 -0.60 -1.88
CA MET A 33 -13.27 -1.90 -1.40
C MET A 33 -12.79 -1.80 0.05
N SER A 34 -13.14 -2.79 0.88
CA SER A 34 -12.74 -2.84 2.28
C SER A 34 -11.20 -2.90 2.41
N LEU A 35 -10.66 -2.53 3.57
CA LEU A 35 -9.22 -2.64 3.82
C LEU A 35 -8.74 -4.09 3.71
N TYR A 36 -9.57 -5.04 4.17
CA TYR A 36 -9.27 -6.47 4.10
C TYR A 36 -9.18 -6.96 2.65
N ASP A 37 -10.20 -6.66 1.83
CA ASP A 37 -10.24 -7.05 0.43
C ASP A 37 -9.10 -6.40 -0.38
N ARG A 38 -8.71 -5.17 -0.01
CA ARG A 38 -7.54 -4.49 -0.60
C ARG A 38 -6.24 -5.21 -0.25
N ALA A 39 -6.08 -5.69 0.98
CA ALA A 39 -4.89 -6.42 1.41
C ALA A 39 -4.75 -7.76 0.68
N ALA A 40 -5.86 -8.44 0.36
CA ALA A 40 -5.86 -9.71 -0.36
C ALA A 40 -5.20 -9.62 -1.74
N GLN A 41 -5.24 -8.47 -2.41
CA GLN A 41 -4.54 -8.26 -3.70
C GLN A 41 -3.02 -8.40 -3.57
N PHE A 42 -2.48 -8.13 -2.39
CA PHE A 42 -1.06 -8.22 -2.07
C PHE A 42 -0.73 -9.47 -1.25
N ALA A 43 -1.57 -10.50 -1.31
CA ALA A 43 -1.38 -11.75 -0.60
C ALA A 43 -1.03 -12.92 -1.56
N PRO A 44 0.07 -12.83 -2.35
CA PRO A 44 0.43 -13.85 -3.36
C PRO A 44 0.70 -15.23 -2.75
N PHE A 45 0.94 -15.30 -1.43
CA PHE A 45 1.19 -16.54 -0.69
C PHE A 45 0.08 -16.92 0.28
N ALA A 46 -1.09 -16.25 0.24
CA ALA A 46 -2.22 -16.63 1.11
C ALA A 46 -2.69 -18.07 0.88
N ALA A 47 -2.40 -18.65 -0.29
CA ALA A 47 -2.69 -20.04 -0.59
C ALA A 47 -1.65 -21.04 -0.05
N LEU A 48 -0.48 -20.57 0.42
CA LEU A 48 0.56 -21.43 1.04
C LEU A 48 0.25 -21.75 2.51
N THR A 49 -1.01 -21.66 2.93
CA THR A 49 -1.44 -22.24 4.21
C THR A 49 -1.15 -23.74 4.20
N GLY A 50 -0.34 -24.23 5.14
CA GLY A 50 0.09 -25.64 5.21
C GLY A 50 1.59 -25.88 5.02
N TYR A 51 2.38 -24.84 4.69
CA TYR A 51 3.86 -24.91 4.69
C TYR A 51 4.50 -24.51 6.03
N GLU A 52 3.68 -24.19 7.05
CA GLU A 52 4.13 -23.86 8.41
C GLU A 52 5.06 -24.95 8.97
N ASP A 53 4.70 -26.23 8.76
CA ASP A 53 5.47 -27.38 9.23
C ASP A 53 6.84 -27.46 8.54
N MET A 54 6.90 -27.22 7.23
CA MET A 54 8.18 -27.17 6.48
C MET A 54 9.06 -26.01 6.94
N ILE A 55 8.49 -24.83 7.18
CA ILE A 55 9.23 -23.66 7.68
C ILE A 55 9.80 -23.95 9.07
N ASN A 56 9.02 -24.59 9.95
CA ASN A 56 9.47 -24.98 11.29
C ASN A 56 10.58 -26.03 11.24
N GLU A 57 10.46 -27.05 10.38
CA GLU A 57 11.52 -28.05 10.18
C GLU A 57 12.81 -27.45 9.65
N GLU A 58 12.73 -26.52 8.69
CA GLU A 58 13.89 -25.83 8.13
C GLU A 58 14.58 -24.93 9.16
N ALA A 59 13.79 -24.22 9.98
CA ALA A 59 14.30 -23.40 11.08
C ALA A 59 15.06 -24.25 12.11
N GLN A 60 14.54 -25.43 12.49
CA GLN A 60 15.22 -26.36 13.39
C GLN A 60 16.55 -26.85 12.81
N LYS A 61 16.59 -27.28 11.55
CA LYS A 61 17.82 -27.72 10.88
C LYS A 61 18.88 -26.63 10.76
N SER A 62 18.48 -25.36 10.63
CA SER A 62 19.41 -24.23 10.53
C SER A 62 20.08 -23.84 11.86
N HIS A 63 19.54 -24.35 12.97
CA HIS A 63 20.06 -24.12 14.33
C HIS A 63 20.96 -25.27 14.85
N GLU A 64 21.15 -26.33 14.05
CA GLU A 64 22.22 -27.33 14.19
C GLU A 64 23.48 -26.91 13.41
#